data_AF-A0A399CU95-F1
#
_entry.id   AF-A0A399CU95-F1
#
_cell.length_a   1.000
_cell.length_b   1.000
_cell.length_c   1.000
_cell.angle_alpha   90.00
_cell.angle_beta   90.00
_cell.angle_gamma   90.00
#
_symmetry.space_group_name_H-M   'P 1'
#
loop_
_entity.id
_entity.type
_entity.pdbx_description
1 polymer ?
#
loop_
_entity_poly.entity_id
_entity_poly.type
_entity_poly.pdbx_seq_one_letter_code
_entity_poly.pdbx_strand_id
1 'polypeptide(L)'
;MEVLAKLIHQTNITYLPTKLPVQYYGLPDGKVYLIYARFYEVKFDRTYLEYVFAEHKEFSYDFENEKLIPHKTSRNNSPVIYNEMVDKPNPKIKILKIYRNIHSFAEARTELYRKAKEIDKNLRSQKENEAHEIPSSKIKNLGATA
;
A
#
# COMPACT_ATOMS: atom_id res chain seq x y z
N MET A 1 0.44 17.39 10.89
CA MET A 1 -0.27 16.60 9.86
C MET A 1 0.13 15.16 10.04
N GLU A 2 -0.82 14.25 10.18
CA GLU A 2 -0.52 12.81 10.26
C GLU A 2 -0.17 12.30 8.86
N VAL A 3 1.04 11.74 8.69
CA VAL A 3 1.52 11.24 7.40
C VAL A 3 0.99 9.83 7.20
N LEU A 4 -0.18 9.70 6.57
CA LEU A 4 -0.87 8.43 6.33
C LEU A 4 -0.39 7.66 5.08
N ALA A 5 0.56 8.20 4.32
CA ALA A 5 1.21 7.48 3.22
C ALA A 5 2.72 7.73 3.31
N LYS A 6 3.46 6.72 3.75
CA LYS A 6 4.92 6.82 3.98
C LYS A 6 5.66 6.33 2.74
N LEU A 7 6.57 7.15 2.20
CA LEU A 7 7.40 6.73 1.05
C LEU A 7 8.42 5.68 1.55
N ILE A 8 8.38 4.49 0.95
CA ILE A 8 9.29 3.40 1.25
C ILE A 8 10.54 3.52 0.37
N HIS A 9 10.33 3.67 -0.94
CA HIS A 9 11.38 3.69 -1.94
C HIS A 9 10.91 4.43 -3.20
N GLN A 10 11.84 5.11 -3.88
CA GLN A 10 11.60 5.68 -5.21
C GLN A 10 12.77 5.28 -6.12
N THR A 11 12.44 4.75 -7.29
CA THR A 11 13.44 4.36 -8.29
C THR A 11 13.07 4.83 -9.68
N ASN A 12 14.09 5.17 -10.48
CA ASN A 12 13.97 5.45 -11.91
C ASN A 12 14.36 4.24 -12.77
N ILE A 13 15.01 3.25 -12.17
CA ILE A 13 15.43 1.99 -12.80
C ILE A 13 14.55 0.93 -12.17
N THR A 14 13.47 0.57 -12.86
CA THR A 14 12.47 -0.37 -12.36
C THR A 14 12.24 -1.50 -13.35
N TYR A 15 11.74 -2.63 -12.84
CA TYR A 15 11.25 -3.75 -13.65
C TYR A 15 9.82 -3.55 -14.16
N LEU A 16 9.19 -2.40 -13.89
CA LEU A 16 7.85 -2.06 -14.39
C LEU A 16 7.91 -1.45 -15.80
N PRO A 17 6.81 -1.54 -16.60
CA PRO A 17 6.77 -1.02 -17.97
C PRO A 17 6.65 0.51 -17.99
N THR A 18 7.69 1.21 -17.53
CA THR A 18 7.77 2.66 -17.50
C THR A 18 9.21 3.15 -17.67
N LYS A 19 9.35 4.34 -18.25
CA LYS A 19 10.61 5.11 -18.28
C LYS A 19 10.63 6.24 -17.24
N LEU A 20 9.58 6.33 -16.44
CA LEU A 20 9.37 7.36 -15.42
C LEU A 20 9.55 6.75 -14.03
N PRO A 21 9.77 7.59 -13.00
CA PRO A 21 9.96 7.10 -11.63
C PRO A 21 8.79 6.22 -11.15
N VAL A 22 9.11 5.26 -10.30
CA VAL A 22 8.14 4.48 -9.51
C VAL A 22 8.30 4.86 -8.06
N GLN A 23 7.20 5.13 -7.39
CA GLN A 23 7.17 5.47 -5.96
C GLN A 23 6.41 4.40 -5.20
N TYR A 24 7.05 3.79 -4.21
CA TYR A 24 6.48 2.77 -3.33
C TYR A 24 6.12 3.39 -1.98
N TYR A 25 4.94 3.05 -1.47
CA TYR A 25 4.36 3.63 -0.27
C TYR A 25 3.83 2.57 0.68
N GLY A 26 3.99 2.80 1.97
CA GLY A 26 3.36 2.04 3.04
C GLY A 26 2.15 2.78 3.58
N LEU A 27 1.01 2.09 3.68
CA LEU A 27 -0.25 2.64 4.18
C LEU A 27 -0.69 1.94 5.49
N PRO A 28 -1.61 2.56 6.28
CA PRO A 28 -2.06 2.05 7.58
C PRO A 28 -2.77 0.69 7.55
N ASP A 29 -3.27 0.25 6.39
CA ASP A 29 -3.85 -1.09 6.24
C ASP A 29 -2.82 -2.22 6.12
N GLY A 30 -1.54 -1.90 6.33
CA GLY A 30 -0.46 -2.86 6.34
C GLY A 30 0.01 -3.29 4.95
N LYS A 31 -0.40 -2.57 3.90
CA LYS A 31 -0.09 -2.91 2.52
C LYS A 31 0.91 -1.96 1.90
N VAL A 32 1.60 -2.47 0.89
CA VAL A 32 2.51 -1.69 0.04
C VAL A 32 1.78 -1.30 -1.24
N TYR A 33 1.77 -0.01 -1.52
CA TYR A 33 1.21 0.59 -2.72
C TYR A 33 2.34 1.13 -3.60
N LEU A 34 2.10 1.22 -4.90
CA LEU A 34 3.00 1.86 -5.82
C LEU A 34 2.26 2.77 -6.79
N ILE A 35 2.91 3.87 -7.12
CA ILE A 35 2.48 4.83 -8.15
C ILE A 35 3.56 4.87 -9.22
N TYR A 36 3.17 4.68 -10.47
CA TYR A 36 4.04 4.94 -11.60
C TYR A 36 3.25 5.51 -12.76
N ALA A 37 3.89 6.35 -13.56
CA ALA A 37 3.31 6.87 -14.79
C ALA A 37 3.75 6.01 -15.98
N ARG A 38 2.90 5.82 -16.99
CA ARG A 38 3.28 5.21 -18.26
C ARG A 38 2.59 5.90 -19.42
N PHE A 39 3.19 5.80 -20.60
CA PHE A 39 2.57 6.29 -21.83
C PHE A 39 1.55 5.26 -22.32
N TYR A 40 0.33 5.70 -22.64
CA TYR A 40 -0.72 4.81 -23.17
C TYR A 40 -1.09 5.09 -24.62
N GLU A 41 -0.72 6.27 -25.14
CA GLU A 41 -0.90 6.62 -26.54
C GLU A 41 0.25 7.55 -26.95
N VAL A 42 1.00 7.13 -27.97
CA VAL A 42 2.11 7.89 -28.55
C VAL A 42 1.73 8.20 -29.98
N LYS A 43 1.24 9.41 -30.22
CA LYS A 43 1.02 9.97 -31.56
C LYS A 43 2.19 10.89 -31.90
N PHE A 44 2.41 11.12 -33.20
CA PHE A 44 3.53 11.95 -33.70
C PHE A 44 3.57 13.35 -33.06
N ASP A 45 2.42 13.90 -32.66
CA ASP A 45 2.27 15.24 -32.08
C ASP A 45 1.92 15.25 -30.59
N ARG A 46 1.56 14.11 -29.98
CA ARG A 46 1.06 14.04 -28.60
C ARG A 46 1.40 12.75 -27.90
N THR A 47 1.92 12.89 -26.69
CA THR A 47 2.20 11.78 -25.80
C THR A 47 1.26 11.87 -24.60
N TYR A 48 0.41 10.86 -24.42
CA TYR A 48 -0.53 10.82 -23.31
C TYR A 48 0.02 9.97 -22.17
N LEU A 49 -0.05 10.53 -20.96
CA LEU A 49 0.38 9.89 -19.72
C LEU A 49 -0.82 9.37 -18.94
N GLU A 50 -0.67 8.19 -18.36
CA GLU A 50 -1.57 7.68 -17.33
C GLU A 50 -0.77 7.31 -16.09
N TYR A 51 -1.34 7.57 -14.92
CA TYR A 51 -0.78 7.22 -13.63
C TYR A 51 -1.47 5.97 -13.11
N VAL A 52 -0.69 4.93 -12.90
CA VAL A 52 -1.14 3.62 -12.44
C VAL A 52 -0.91 3.52 -10.94
N PHE A 53 -1.98 3.17 -10.23
CA PHE A 53 -1.95 2.84 -8.82
C PHE A 53 -2.09 1.34 -8.69
N ALA A 54 -1.12 0.71 -8.04
CA ALA A 54 -1.14 -0.72 -7.82
C ALA A 54 -0.78 -1.05 -6.36
N GLU A 55 -1.14 -2.27 -5.97
CA GLU A 55 -0.75 -2.87 -4.70
C GLU A 55 0.36 -3.89 -4.97
N HIS A 56 1.43 -3.87 -4.18
CA HIS A 56 2.47 -4.87 -4.21
C HIS A 56 2.05 -6.08 -3.35
N LYS A 57 1.92 -7.26 -3.97
CA LYS A 57 1.35 -8.46 -3.32
C LYS A 57 2.34 -9.33 -2.58
N GLU A 58 3.63 -9.05 -2.69
CA GLU A 58 4.70 -9.85 -2.06
C GLU A 58 5.26 -9.19 -0.79
N PHE A 59 4.77 -8.02 -0.40
CA PHE A 59 5.20 -7.30 0.78
C PHE A 59 4.00 -6.75 1.55
N SER A 60 4.14 -6.75 2.88
CA SER A 60 3.35 -5.98 3.82
C SER A 60 4.20 -4.85 4.38
N TYR A 61 3.54 -3.87 4.99
CA TYR A 61 4.19 -2.74 5.64
C TYR A 61 3.71 -2.64 7.08
N ASP A 62 4.63 -2.69 8.04
CA ASP A 62 4.34 -2.30 9.42
C ASP A 62 4.38 -0.77 9.49
N PHE A 63 3.20 -0.16 9.56
CA PHE A 63 3.05 1.28 9.49
C PHE A 63 3.59 2.00 10.74
N GLU A 64 3.45 1.37 11.91
CA GLU A 64 3.88 1.91 13.20
C GLU A 64 5.40 1.86 13.34
N ASN A 65 6.01 0.73 12.98
CA ASN A 65 7.46 0.54 13.07
C ASN A 65 8.22 0.94 11.81
N GLU A 66 7.50 1.36 10.75
CA GLU A 66 8.03 1.73 9.44
C GLU A 66 8.86 0.63 8.77
N LYS A 67 8.44 -0.63 8.93
CA LYS A 67 9.19 -1.79 8.44
C LYS A 67 8.50 -2.46 7.27
N LEU A 68 9.28 -2.76 6.23
CA LEU A 68 8.85 -3.61 5.13
C LEU A 68 8.92 -5.09 5.56
N ILE A 69 7.86 -5.84 5.30
CA ILE A 69 7.75 -7.26 5.67
C ILE A 69 7.53 -8.08 4.39
N PRO A 70 8.49 -8.90 3.94
CA PRO A 70 8.27 -9.80 2.80
C PRO A 70 7.32 -10.93 3.18
N HIS A 71 6.46 -11.32 2.24
CA HIS A 71 5.69 -12.55 2.41
C HIS A 71 6.60 -13.75 2.14
N LYS A 72 6.38 -14.88 2.85
CA LYS A 72 7.22 -16.11 2.80
C LYS A 72 7.50 -16.67 1.40
N THR A 73 6.75 -16.26 0.38
CA THR A 73 6.96 -16.63 -1.03
C THR A 73 8.07 -15.83 -1.71
N SER A 74 8.54 -14.73 -1.13
CA SER A 74 9.75 -14.03 -1.53
C SER A 74 10.96 -14.78 -0.94
N ARG A 75 11.35 -15.89 -1.59
CA ARG A 75 12.53 -16.68 -1.26
C ARG A 75 13.79 -15.82 -1.40
N ASN A 76 14.16 -15.13 -0.34
CA ASN A 76 15.54 -14.75 -0.07
C ASN A 76 15.72 -14.88 1.44
N ASN A 77 16.53 -15.85 1.86
CA ASN A 77 16.92 -16.13 3.25
C ASN A 77 17.81 -15.01 3.83
N SER A 78 17.59 -13.76 3.45
CA SER A 78 18.36 -12.64 3.94
C SER A 78 17.76 -12.19 5.27
N PRO A 79 18.54 -12.15 6.35
CA PRO A 79 18.07 -11.65 7.65
C PRO A 79 17.78 -10.13 7.62
N VAL A 80 18.19 -9.44 6.56
CA VAL A 80 18.03 -8.00 6.38
C VAL A 80 17.09 -7.72 5.21
N ILE A 81 16.02 -6.97 5.49
CA ILE A 81 15.06 -6.48 4.51
C ILE A 81 15.36 -5.02 4.24
N TYR A 82 15.72 -4.70 3.00
CA TYR A 82 15.96 -3.34 2.54
C TYR A 82 14.75 -2.82 1.77
N ASN A 83 14.50 -1.52 1.82
CA ASN A 83 13.33 -0.90 1.18
C ASN A 83 13.39 -1.05 -0.35
N GLU A 84 14.58 -1.05 -0.93
CA GLU A 84 14.86 -1.24 -2.35
C GLU A 84 14.35 -2.59 -2.87
N MET A 85 14.20 -3.60 -2.00
CA MET A 85 13.76 -4.95 -2.38
C MET A 85 12.33 -5.01 -2.93
N VAL A 86 11.54 -3.94 -2.73
CA VAL A 86 10.21 -3.81 -3.37
C VAL A 86 10.31 -3.71 -4.89
N ASP A 87 11.42 -3.21 -5.42
CA ASP A 87 11.67 -3.18 -6.86
C ASP A 87 12.52 -4.39 -7.25
N LYS A 88 11.88 -5.35 -7.93
CA LYS A 88 12.50 -6.62 -8.28
C LYS A 88 12.00 -7.15 -9.62
N PRO A 89 12.71 -8.11 -10.25
CA PRO A 89 12.23 -8.76 -11.46
C PRO A 89 10.86 -9.41 -11.24
N ASN A 90 9.98 -9.26 -12.23
CA ASN A 90 8.62 -9.84 -12.26
C ASN A 90 7.85 -9.61 -10.93
N PRO A 91 7.60 -8.35 -10.53
CA PRO A 91 6.90 -8.06 -9.28
C PRO A 91 5.42 -8.46 -9.41
N LYS A 92 4.86 -9.11 -8.37
CA LYS A 92 3.43 -9.41 -8.34
C LYS A 92 2.69 -8.18 -7.85
N ILE A 93 2.16 -7.42 -8.81
CA ILE A 93 1.36 -6.24 -8.53
C ILE A 93 -0.10 -6.44 -8.95
N LYS A 94 -1.03 -5.85 -8.20
CA LYS A 94 -2.44 -5.75 -8.58
C LYS A 94 -2.75 -4.30 -8.91
N ILE A 95 -3.05 -3.99 -10.18
CA ILE A 95 -3.54 -2.67 -10.56
C ILE A 95 -4.89 -2.43 -9.89
N LEU A 96 -5.00 -1.33 -9.17
CA LEU A 96 -6.20 -0.93 -8.45
C LEU A 96 -6.97 0.13 -9.24
N LYS A 97 -6.24 1.10 -9.80
CA LYS A 97 -6.83 2.21 -10.54
C LYS A 97 -5.82 2.83 -11.49
N ILE A 98 -6.32 3.35 -12.60
CA ILE A 98 -5.54 4.11 -13.59
C ILE A 98 -6.18 5.49 -13.70
N TYR A 99 -5.38 6.54 -13.58
CA TYR A 99 -5.81 7.92 -13.70
C TYR A 99 -5.20 8.55 -14.94
N ARG A 100 -6.07 9.08 -15.82
CA ARG A 100 -5.68 9.80 -17.05
C ARG A 100 -5.88 11.31 -16.95
N ASN A 101 -6.61 11.74 -15.91
CA ASN A 101 -6.95 13.12 -15.62
C ASN A 101 -6.02 13.77 -14.58
N ILE A 102 -4.93 13.08 -14.21
CA ILE A 102 -3.88 13.64 -13.36
C ILE A 102 -2.60 13.73 -14.17
N HIS A 103 -1.85 14.79 -13.94
CA HIS A 103 -0.74 15.23 -14.76
C HIS A 103 0.60 15.20 -14.03
N SER A 104 0.59 15.03 -12.70
CA SER A 104 1.81 15.01 -11.89
C SER A 104 1.82 13.90 -10.81
N PHE A 105 3.02 13.50 -10.39
CA PHE A 105 3.18 12.67 -9.18
C PHE A 105 2.67 13.38 -7.92
N ALA A 106 2.65 14.72 -7.87
CA ALA A 106 2.07 15.45 -6.74
C ALA A 106 0.56 15.22 -6.61
N GLU A 107 -0.17 15.27 -7.73
CA GLU A 107 -1.60 14.95 -7.78
C GLU A 107 -1.85 13.48 -7.48
N ALA A 108 -1.01 12.57 -8.01
CA ALA A 108 -1.09 11.15 -7.70
C ALA A 108 -0.89 10.91 -6.18
N ARG A 109 0.11 11.52 -5.56
CA ARG A 109 0.30 11.41 -4.10
C ARG A 109 -0.89 11.96 -3.33
N THR A 110 -1.54 13.01 -3.82
CA THR A 110 -2.76 13.58 -3.22
C THR A 110 -3.91 12.56 -3.24
N GLU A 111 -4.12 11.88 -4.36
CA GLU A 111 -5.12 10.80 -4.45
C GLU A 111 -4.79 9.60 -3.55
N LEU A 112 -3.51 9.23 -3.45
CA LEU A 112 -3.09 8.17 -2.53
C LEU A 112 -3.33 8.56 -1.07
N TYR A 113 -3.03 9.81 -0.72
CA TYR A 113 -3.23 10.33 0.62
C TYR A 113 -4.72 10.41 0.99
N ARG A 114 -5.59 10.78 0.04
CA ARG A 114 -7.05 10.71 0.22
C ARG A 114 -7.50 9.28 0.50
N LYS A 115 -7.01 8.32 -0.28
CA LYS A 115 -7.27 6.89 -0.05
C LYS A 115 -6.78 6.43 1.33
N ALA A 116 -5.61 6.88 1.75
CA ALA A 116 -5.04 6.53 3.05
C ALA A 116 -5.89 7.06 4.22
N LYS A 117 -6.44 8.28 4.10
CA LYS A 117 -7.40 8.84 5.08
C LYS A 117 -8.66 7.99 5.19
N GLU A 118 -9.22 7.57 4.07
CA GLU A 118 -10.41 6.72 4.05
C GLU A 118 -10.14 5.37 4.74
N ILE A 119 -8.97 4.78 4.47
CA ILE A 119 -8.52 3.54 5.10
C ILE A 119 -8.38 3.71 6.62
N ASP A 120 -7.65 4.74 7.07
CA ASP A 120 -7.43 5.00 8.49
C ASP A 120 -8.76 5.21 9.24
N LYS A 121 -9.67 6.02 8.66
CA LYS A 121 -11.02 6.21 9.23
C LYS A 121 -11.76 4.88 9.40
N ASN A 122 -11.76 4.03 8.38
CA ASN A 122 -12.45 2.74 8.43
C ASN A 122 -11.83 1.79 9.48
N LEU A 123 -10.50 1.78 9.61
CA LEU A 123 -9.81 0.98 10.62
C LEU A 123 -10.13 1.43 12.05
N ARG A 124 -10.22 2.75 12.29
CA ARG A 124 -10.62 3.29 13.60
C ARG A 124 -12.05 2.88 13.96
N SER A 125 -12.98 3.03 13.03
CA SER A 125 -14.38 2.64 13.24
C SER A 125 -14.56 1.14 13.47
N GLN A 126 -13.76 0.27 12.83
CA GLN A 126 -13.78 -1.17 13.09
C GLN A 126 -13.30 -1.50 14.51
N LYS A 127 -12.20 -0.89 14.96
CA LYS A 127 -11.68 -1.09 16.33
C LYS A 127 -12.68 -0.63 17.40
N GLU A 128 -13.38 0.48 17.17
CA GLU A 128 -14.41 1.00 18.09
C GLU A 128 -15.59 0.04 18.23
N ASN A 129 -16.04 -0.55 17.12
CA ASN A 129 -17.13 -1.54 17.13
C ASN A 129 -16.72 -2.84 17.83
N GLU A 130 -15.51 -3.35 17.57
CA GLU A 130 -14.98 -4.56 18.23
C GLU A 130 -14.79 -4.37 19.75
N ALA A 131 -14.40 -3.17 20.19
CA ALA A 131 -14.26 -2.85 21.62
C ALA A 131 -15.61 -2.77 22.37
N HIS A 132 -16.72 -2.52 21.67
CA HIS A 132 -18.05 -2.47 22.26
C HIS A 132 -18.75 -3.85 22.30
N GLU A 133 -18.24 -4.84 21.57
CA GLU A 133 -18.70 -6.22 21.65
C GLU A 133 -17.94 -6.99 22.75
N ILE A 134 -18.28 -6.75 24.03
CA ILE A 134 -17.88 -7.69 25.10
C ILE A 134 -18.62 -9.02 24.84
N PRO A 135 -17.93 -10.17 24.70
CA PRO A 135 -18.60 -11.45 24.51
C PRO A 135 -19.43 -11.80 25.75
N SER A 136 -20.75 -11.89 25.57
CA SER A 136 -21.72 -12.35 26.58
C SER A 136 -21.54 -13.83 26.97
N SER A 137 -20.48 -14.50 26.50
CA SER A 137 -20.16 -15.90 26.80
C SER A 137 -19.35 -16.10 28.09
N LYS A 138 -18.93 -15.05 28.82
CA LYS A 138 -18.15 -15.18 30.06
C LYS A 138 -18.92 -15.03 31.37
N ILE A 139 -20.26 -14.88 31.33
CA ILE A 139 -21.09 -14.66 32.53
C ILE A 139 -21.72 -15.96 33.09
N LYS A 140 -21.71 -17.08 32.36
CA LYS A 140 -22.19 -18.36 32.87
C LYS A 140 -21.01 -19.24 33.27
N ASN A 141 -20.57 -19.16 34.52
CA ASN A 141 -19.97 -20.25 35.33
C ASN A 141 -19.49 -19.74 36.71
N LEU A 142 -20.32 -18.96 37.40
CA LEU A 142 -20.16 -18.64 38.82
C LEU A 142 -21.51 -18.88 39.50
N GLY A 143 -21.79 -20.15 39.81
CA GLY A 143 -23.01 -20.52 40.51
C GLY A 143 -23.36 -21.99 40.40
N ALA A 144 -22.60 -22.85 41.08
CA ALA A 144 -23.06 -24.16 41.52
C ALA A 144 -22.09 -24.73 42.58
N THR A 145 -22.19 -24.21 43.80
CA THR A 145 -21.81 -24.95 45.01
C THR A 145 -23.00 -24.90 45.95
N ALA A 146 -23.73 -26.01 46.03
CA ALA A 146 -24.61 -26.40 47.13
C ALA A 146 -24.77 -27.93 47.06
#